data_AF-A0A9W7ZDS0-F1
#
_entry.id   AF-A0A9W7ZDS0-F1
#
_cell.length_a   1.000
_cell.length_b   1.000
_cell.length_c   1.000
_cell.angle_alpha   90.00
_cell.angle_beta   90.00
_cell.angle_gamma   90.00
#
_symmetry.space_group_name_H-M   'P 1'
#
loop_
_entity.id
_entity.type
_entity.pdbx_description
1 polymer ?
#
loop_
_entity_poly.entity_id
_entity_poly.type
_entity_poly.pdbx_seq_one_letter_code
_entity_poly.pdbx_strand_id
1 'polypeptide(L)'
;MSLDLFNNYESEFNRLVSAARQRLGTALPELTGASRSAAIRETEQELEDAQELVGQMEMELLSLQGPERSRAAPRMRQYKAEVEQLKRESRKAAQGLGNYESNRRALLGDRIDRDMSGDDGSLDNDNRTRLLSGSERLARGSQRLQDSHRIAIETEAVGANILNDLRAQREQIVNTRDVLLQGESHIDRSQRTLRTMTRRLLTNKMITTGIIVVGVSLVLLIFYFKITR
;
A
#
# COMPACT_ATOMS: atom_id res chain seq x y z
N MET A 1 -23.54 -14.20 -0.74
CA MET A 1 -23.58 -13.73 -2.15
C MET A 1 -22.62 -12.57 -2.38
N SER A 2 -22.73 -11.41 -1.69
CA SER A 2 -21.74 -10.32 -1.82
C SER A 2 -20.35 -10.68 -1.26
N LEU A 3 -20.30 -11.43 -0.15
CA LEU A 3 -19.03 -11.88 0.44
C LEU A 3 -18.26 -12.87 -0.46
N ASP A 4 -18.97 -13.74 -1.18
CA ASP A 4 -18.38 -14.73 -2.10
C ASP A 4 -17.81 -14.06 -3.35
N LEU A 5 -18.48 -13.01 -3.86
CA LEU A 5 -17.95 -12.17 -4.95
C LEU A 5 -16.71 -11.42 -4.51
N PHE A 6 -16.74 -10.80 -3.33
CA PHE A 6 -15.58 -10.08 -2.77
C PHE A 6 -14.37 -11.00 -2.63
N ASN A 7 -14.56 -12.22 -2.09
CA ASN A 7 -13.48 -13.20 -1.95
C ASN A 7 -12.93 -13.69 -3.30
N ASN A 8 -13.80 -13.78 -4.33
CA ASN A 8 -13.36 -14.16 -5.67
C ASN A 8 -12.50 -13.06 -6.30
N TYR A 9 -12.93 -11.80 -6.19
CA TYR A 9 -12.14 -10.64 -6.61
C TYR A 9 -10.83 -10.50 -5.84
N GLU A 10 -10.83 -10.77 -4.52
CA GLU A 10 -9.63 -10.77 -3.69
C GLU A 10 -8.62 -11.85 -4.15
N SER A 11 -9.10 -13.05 -4.50
CA SER A 11 -8.26 -14.12 -5.04
C SER A 11 -7.65 -13.75 -6.39
N GLU A 12 -8.46 -13.20 -7.30
CA GLU A 12 -8.01 -12.78 -8.63
C GLU A 12 -7.01 -11.62 -8.56
N PHE A 13 -7.28 -10.64 -7.69
CA PHE A 13 -6.38 -9.54 -7.38
C PHE A 13 -5.02 -10.04 -6.88
N ASN A 14 -5.01 -10.93 -5.88
CA ASN A 14 -3.76 -11.48 -5.33
C ASN A 14 -2.96 -12.27 -6.38
N ARG A 15 -3.64 -12.96 -7.30
CA ARG A 15 -3.00 -13.65 -8.43
C ARG A 15 -2.29 -12.66 -9.37
N LEU A 16 -2.97 -11.57 -9.75
CA LEU A 16 -2.40 -10.55 -10.64
C LEU A 16 -1.23 -9.81 -9.98
N VAL A 17 -1.37 -9.43 -8.71
CA VAL A 17 -0.33 -8.72 -7.95
C VAL A 17 0.92 -9.58 -7.76
N SER A 18 0.75 -10.86 -7.45
CA SER A 18 1.89 -11.79 -7.30
C SER A 18 2.60 -12.04 -8.63
N ALA A 19 1.85 -12.21 -9.73
CA ALA A 19 2.41 -12.32 -11.07
C ALA A 19 3.17 -11.06 -11.49
N ALA A 20 2.59 -9.87 -11.27
CA ALA A 20 3.22 -8.59 -11.55
C ALA A 20 4.51 -8.38 -10.73
N ARG A 21 4.49 -8.72 -9.44
CA ARG A 21 5.69 -8.68 -8.58
C ARG A 21 6.80 -9.59 -9.06
N GLN A 22 6.47 -10.82 -9.43
CA GLN A 22 7.45 -11.78 -9.93
C GLN A 22 8.03 -11.28 -11.26
N ARG A 23 7.20 -10.78 -12.17
CA ARG A 23 7.66 -10.19 -13.44
C ARG A 23 8.56 -8.96 -13.22
N LEU A 24 8.17 -8.06 -12.32
CA LEU A 24 8.95 -6.87 -11.94
C LEU A 24 10.29 -7.22 -11.28
N GLY A 25 10.29 -8.23 -10.40
CA GLY A 25 11.45 -8.59 -9.59
C GLY A 25 12.45 -9.52 -10.29
N THR A 26 11.99 -10.53 -11.04
CA THR A 26 12.86 -11.56 -11.63
C THR A 26 12.95 -11.50 -13.14
N ALA A 27 11.86 -11.19 -13.86
CA ALA A 27 11.89 -11.21 -15.33
C ALA A 27 12.49 -9.93 -15.93
N LEU A 28 12.11 -8.75 -15.44
CA LEU A 28 12.63 -7.48 -15.97
C LEU A 28 14.16 -7.26 -15.90
N PRO A 29 14.90 -7.78 -14.91
CA PRO A 29 16.36 -7.69 -14.92
C PRO A 29 17.05 -8.71 -15.84
N GLU A 30 16.40 -9.84 -16.17
CA GLU A 30 16.97 -10.86 -17.07
C GLU A 30 16.71 -10.55 -18.56
N LEU A 31 15.61 -9.87 -18.88
CA LEU A 31 15.26 -9.51 -20.25
C LEU A 31 15.99 -8.23 -20.71
N THR A 32 16.43 -8.18 -21.97
CA THR A 32 17.10 -7.00 -22.57
C THR A 32 16.36 -6.49 -23.81
N GLY A 33 16.39 -5.17 -24.04
CA GLY A 33 15.86 -4.51 -25.24
C GLY A 33 14.34 -4.65 -25.44
N ALA A 34 13.93 -5.01 -26.67
CA ALA A 34 12.53 -5.06 -27.10
C ALA A 34 11.66 -6.04 -26.27
N SER A 35 12.20 -7.19 -25.86
CA SER A 35 11.46 -8.15 -25.03
C SER A 35 11.22 -7.61 -23.61
N ARG A 36 12.15 -6.80 -23.08
CA ARG A 36 11.97 -6.11 -21.80
C ARG A 36 10.88 -5.02 -21.93
N SER A 37 10.88 -4.27 -23.03
CA SER A 37 9.81 -3.28 -23.28
C SER A 37 8.43 -3.92 -23.44
N ALA A 38 8.33 -5.07 -24.11
CA ALA A 38 7.07 -5.80 -24.26
C ALA A 38 6.56 -6.33 -22.92
N ALA A 39 7.45 -6.94 -22.12
CA ALA A 39 7.13 -7.44 -20.79
C ALA A 39 6.69 -6.32 -19.83
N ILE A 40 7.28 -5.12 -19.92
CA ILE A 40 6.84 -3.96 -19.14
C ILE A 40 5.43 -3.55 -19.51
N ARG A 41 5.12 -3.47 -20.81
CA ARG A 41 3.79 -3.07 -21.28
C ARG A 41 2.72 -4.09 -20.87
N GLU A 42 3.05 -5.38 -20.93
CA GLU A 42 2.19 -6.45 -20.45
C GLU A 42 1.95 -6.33 -18.93
N THR A 43 3.00 -6.05 -18.16
CA THR A 43 2.88 -5.83 -16.71
C THR A 43 2.08 -4.56 -16.39
N GLU A 44 2.21 -3.50 -17.18
CA GLU A 44 1.40 -2.28 -17.03
C GLU A 44 -0.09 -2.56 -17.28
N GLN A 45 -0.41 -3.37 -18.29
CA GLN A 45 -1.78 -3.80 -18.56
C GLN A 45 -2.35 -4.66 -17.43
N GLU A 46 -1.60 -5.64 -16.93
CA GLU A 46 -2.02 -6.47 -15.78
C GLU A 46 -2.24 -5.64 -14.50
N LEU A 47 -1.48 -4.55 -14.32
CA LEU A 47 -1.66 -3.62 -13.21
C LEU A 47 -2.89 -2.72 -13.38
N GLU A 48 -3.28 -2.38 -14.61
CA GLU A 48 -4.55 -1.70 -14.90
C GLU A 48 -5.76 -2.61 -14.60
N ASP A 49 -5.70 -3.88 -15.01
CA ASP A 49 -6.73 -4.87 -14.70
C ASP A 49 -6.87 -5.07 -13.17
N ALA A 50 -5.74 -5.14 -12.44
CA ALA A 50 -5.75 -5.20 -10.98
C ALA A 50 -6.34 -3.94 -10.34
N GLN A 51 -6.16 -2.77 -10.94
CA GLN A 51 -6.74 -1.52 -10.48
C GLN A 51 -8.26 -1.47 -10.70
N GLU A 52 -8.74 -2.04 -11.80
CA GLU A 52 -10.18 -2.20 -12.06
C GLU A 52 -10.84 -3.12 -11.03
N LEU A 53 -10.22 -4.27 -10.73
CA LEU A 53 -10.69 -5.20 -9.69
C LEU A 53 -10.74 -4.54 -8.31
N VAL A 54 -9.78 -3.69 -7.96
CA VAL A 54 -9.83 -2.89 -6.73
C VAL A 54 -11.03 -1.95 -6.72
N GLY A 55 -11.38 -1.33 -7.85
CA GLY A 55 -12.58 -0.51 -7.99
C GLY A 55 -13.88 -1.32 -7.82
N GLN A 56 -13.94 -2.52 -8.39
CA GLN A 56 -15.08 -3.44 -8.22
C GLN A 56 -15.22 -3.91 -6.75
N MET A 57 -14.11 -4.25 -6.09
CA MET A 57 -14.09 -4.58 -4.66
C MET A 57 -14.54 -3.41 -3.77
N GLU A 58 -14.27 -2.14 -4.15
CA GLU A 58 -14.77 -0.98 -3.41
C GLU A 58 -16.28 -0.79 -3.53
N MET A 59 -16.86 -1.08 -4.70
CA MET A 59 -18.31 -1.04 -4.88
C MET A 59 -19.01 -2.12 -4.04
N GLU A 60 -18.43 -3.31 -3.97
CA GLU A 60 -18.90 -4.38 -3.08
C GLU A 60 -18.64 -4.06 -1.59
N LEU A 61 -17.56 -3.36 -1.26
CA LEU A 61 -17.32 -2.86 0.10
C LEU A 61 -18.41 -1.88 0.56
N LEU A 62 -18.97 -1.10 -0.37
CA LEU A 62 -20.07 -0.18 -0.10
C LEU A 62 -21.39 -0.91 0.17
N SER A 63 -21.57 -2.11 -0.42
CA SER A 63 -22.74 -2.96 -0.21
C SER A 63 -22.68 -3.74 1.12
N LEU A 64 -21.48 -3.96 1.67
CA LEU A 64 -21.24 -4.64 2.94
C LEU A 64 -21.53 -3.72 4.16
N GLN A 65 -22.23 -4.25 5.17
CA GLN A 65 -22.55 -3.53 6.42
C GLN A 65 -21.97 -4.22 7.67
N GLY A 66 -21.73 -3.43 8.72
CA GLY A 66 -21.35 -3.94 10.04
C GLY A 66 -19.91 -4.44 10.16
N PRO A 67 -19.66 -5.56 10.88
CA PRO A 67 -18.31 -6.01 11.24
C PRO A 67 -17.45 -6.48 10.05
N GLU A 68 -18.06 -6.89 8.95
CA GLU A 68 -17.35 -7.34 7.73
C GLU A 68 -16.68 -6.17 7.01
N ARG A 69 -17.38 -5.04 6.86
CA ARG A 69 -16.83 -3.79 6.31
C ARG A 69 -15.66 -3.28 7.15
N SER A 70 -15.74 -3.37 8.47
CA SER A 70 -14.67 -2.95 9.37
C SER A 70 -13.40 -3.80 9.23
N ARG A 71 -13.51 -5.05 8.78
CA ARG A 71 -12.37 -5.94 8.54
C ARG A 71 -11.79 -5.77 7.12
N ALA A 72 -12.65 -5.51 6.13
CA ALA A 72 -12.24 -5.38 4.72
C ALA A 72 -11.72 -3.96 4.37
N ALA A 73 -12.22 -2.89 5.00
CA ALA A 73 -11.78 -1.52 4.75
C ALA A 73 -10.26 -1.25 4.91
N PRO A 74 -9.57 -1.75 5.97
CA PRO A 74 -8.12 -1.57 6.06
C PRO A 74 -7.35 -2.37 5.00
N ARG A 75 -7.84 -3.56 4.60
CA ARG A 75 -7.23 -4.36 3.53
C ARG A 75 -7.34 -3.67 2.17
N MET A 76 -8.50 -3.06 1.87
CA MET A 76 -8.69 -2.27 0.65
C MET A 76 -7.71 -1.10 0.53
N ARG A 77 -7.39 -0.43 1.65
CA ARG A 77 -6.37 0.63 1.67
C ARG A 77 -4.97 0.09 1.39
N GLN A 78 -4.65 -1.10 1.90
CA GLN A 78 -3.37 -1.77 1.63
C GLN A 78 -3.26 -2.19 0.16
N TYR A 79 -4.31 -2.80 -0.41
CA TYR A 79 -4.34 -3.19 -1.83
C TYR A 79 -4.17 -2.00 -2.77
N LYS A 80 -4.82 -0.87 -2.48
CA LYS A 80 -4.60 0.38 -3.21
C LYS A 80 -3.15 0.87 -3.16
N ALA A 81 -2.56 0.89 -1.96
CA ALA A 81 -1.19 1.34 -1.79
C ALA A 81 -0.19 0.42 -2.53
N GLU A 82 -0.47 -0.88 -2.55
CA GLU A 82 0.32 -1.92 -3.21
C GLU A 82 0.29 -1.82 -4.73
N VAL A 83 -0.89 -1.66 -5.35
CA VAL A 83 -1.02 -1.43 -6.80
C VAL A 83 -0.29 -0.16 -7.22
N GLU A 84 -0.48 0.92 -6.47
CA GLU A 84 0.18 2.20 -6.73
C GLU A 84 1.71 2.10 -6.61
N GLN A 85 2.22 1.30 -5.67
CA GLN A 85 3.66 1.04 -5.56
C GLN A 85 4.18 0.27 -6.77
N LEU A 86 3.50 -0.81 -7.18
CA LEU A 86 3.92 -1.63 -8.33
C LEU A 86 3.87 -0.85 -9.64
N LYS A 87 2.87 0.03 -9.82
CA LYS A 87 2.77 0.93 -10.97
C LYS A 87 3.91 1.95 -11.02
N ARG A 88 4.36 2.44 -9.86
CA ARG A 88 5.56 3.29 -9.79
C ARG A 88 6.84 2.53 -10.14
N GLU A 89 6.96 1.29 -9.68
CA GLU A 89 8.11 0.42 -9.97
C GLU A 89 8.17 0.05 -11.46
N SER A 90 7.05 -0.28 -12.10
CA SER A 90 6.99 -0.55 -13.55
C SER A 90 7.36 0.68 -14.37
N ARG A 91 6.84 1.87 -14.02
CA ARG A 91 7.15 3.12 -14.71
C ARG A 91 8.62 3.51 -14.57
N LYS A 92 9.23 3.30 -13.40
CA LYS A 92 10.68 3.48 -13.21
C LYS A 92 11.49 2.50 -14.06
N ALA A 93 11.07 1.24 -14.13
CA ALA A 93 11.71 0.24 -14.98
C ALA A 93 11.62 0.62 -16.46
N ALA A 94 10.48 1.15 -16.91
CA ALA A 94 10.24 1.64 -18.27
C ALA A 94 11.12 2.83 -18.62
N GLN A 95 11.20 3.83 -17.73
CA GLN A 95 12.05 5.01 -17.92
C GLN A 95 13.55 4.65 -17.96
N GLY A 96 13.97 3.63 -17.18
CA GLY A 96 15.31 3.08 -17.24
C GLY A 96 15.70 2.52 -18.62
N LEU A 97 14.77 1.91 -19.36
CA LEU A 97 15.00 1.49 -20.75
C LEU A 97 15.11 2.67 -21.70
N GLY A 98 14.19 3.64 -21.62
CA GLY A 98 14.17 4.79 -22.52
C GLY A 98 15.48 5.58 -22.48
N ASN A 99 16.07 5.71 -21.29
CA ASN A 99 17.37 6.34 -21.10
C ASN A 99 18.53 5.48 -21.63
N TYR A 100 18.43 4.15 -21.56
CA TYR A 100 19.45 3.23 -22.06
C TYR A 100 19.47 3.14 -23.59
N GLU A 101 18.31 3.02 -24.24
CA GLU A 101 18.21 2.96 -25.70
C GLU A 101 18.58 4.30 -26.36
N SER A 102 18.15 5.43 -25.78
CA SER A 102 18.52 6.76 -26.27
C SER A 102 20.02 7.03 -26.13
N ASN A 103 20.65 6.64 -25.02
CA ASN A 103 22.10 6.73 -24.86
C ASN A 103 22.86 5.79 -25.80
N ARG A 104 22.38 4.56 -26.01
CA ARG A 104 23.03 3.61 -26.94
C ARG A 104 22.96 4.11 -28.38
N ARG A 105 21.82 4.67 -28.80
CA ARG A 105 21.66 5.26 -30.14
C ARG A 105 22.53 6.50 -30.32
N ALA A 106 22.66 7.34 -29.29
CA ALA A 106 23.57 8.48 -29.31
C ALA A 106 25.06 8.08 -29.38
N LEU A 107 25.45 6.97 -28.74
CA LEU A 107 26.84 6.49 -28.72
C LEU A 107 27.23 5.66 -29.95
N LEU A 108 26.28 4.94 -30.56
CA LEU A 108 26.52 4.14 -31.78
C LEU A 108 26.30 4.94 -33.06
N GLY A 109 25.42 5.96 -33.04
CA GLY A 109 25.23 6.87 -34.18
C GLY A 109 26.46 7.73 -34.48
N ASP A 110 27.29 8.07 -33.48
CA ASP A 110 28.46 8.93 -33.65
C ASP A 110 29.70 8.23 -34.24
N ARG A 111 29.70 6.89 -34.34
CA ARG A 111 30.85 6.12 -34.85
C ARG A 111 30.73 5.69 -36.30
N ILE A 112 29.53 5.58 -36.84
CA ILE A 112 29.32 5.06 -38.20
C ILE A 112 29.67 6.14 -39.25
N ASP A 113 29.46 7.42 -38.95
CA ASP A 113 29.75 8.51 -39.89
C ASP A 113 31.25 8.90 -39.97
N ARG A 114 32.11 8.33 -39.12
CA ARG A 114 33.53 8.72 -39.04
C ARG A 114 34.46 7.89 -39.93
N ASP A 115 34.02 6.75 -40.45
CA ASP A 115 34.87 5.79 -41.18
C ASP A 115 34.70 5.83 -42.72
N MET A 116 33.89 6.76 -43.24
CA MET A 116 33.49 6.81 -44.67
C MET A 116 33.74 8.16 -45.36
N SER A 117 34.73 8.95 -44.95
CA SER A 117 35.04 10.20 -45.67
C SER A 117 36.53 10.52 -45.64
N GLY A 118 37.28 9.85 -46.52
CA GLY A 118 38.54 10.38 -47.04
C GLY A 118 38.31 10.92 -48.44
N ASP A 119 38.25 12.25 -48.60
CA ASP A 119 38.72 12.95 -49.82
C ASP A 119 38.76 14.48 -49.60
N ASP A 120 39.74 15.12 -50.24
CA ASP A 120 40.42 16.39 -50.00
C ASP A 120 39.63 17.68 -50.35
N GLY A 121 38.29 17.65 -50.29
CA GLY A 121 37.42 18.80 -50.64
C GLY A 121 36.60 19.40 -49.49
N SER A 122 36.79 18.92 -48.26
CA SER A 122 35.76 18.98 -47.20
C SER A 122 35.95 20.05 -46.12
N LEU A 123 37.06 20.81 -46.10
CA LEU A 123 37.39 21.69 -44.96
C LEU A 123 36.33 22.79 -44.68
N ASP A 124 35.70 23.36 -45.71
CA ASP A 124 34.70 24.42 -45.55
C ASP A 124 33.32 23.86 -45.16
N ASN A 125 32.97 22.69 -45.71
CA ASN A 125 31.77 21.94 -45.33
C ASN A 125 31.90 21.33 -43.92
N ASP A 126 33.09 20.89 -43.51
CA ASP A 126 33.36 20.35 -42.18
C ASP A 126 33.23 21.44 -41.11
N ASN A 127 33.71 22.66 -41.37
CA ASN A 127 33.50 23.80 -40.47
C ASN A 127 32.01 24.16 -40.32
N ARG A 128 31.25 24.21 -41.42
CA ARG A 128 29.81 24.49 -41.36
C ARG A 128 29.01 23.36 -40.68
N THR A 129 29.39 22.12 -40.91
CA THR A 129 28.79 20.94 -40.27
C THR A 129 29.11 20.89 -38.77
N ARG A 130 30.31 21.32 -38.36
CA ARG A 130 30.70 21.50 -36.94
C ARG A 130 29.91 22.60 -36.25
N LEU A 131 29.67 23.73 -36.91
CA LEU A 131 28.85 24.81 -36.34
C LEU A 131 27.37 24.41 -36.23
N LEU A 132 26.82 23.75 -37.25
CA LEU A 132 25.45 23.23 -37.22
C LEU A 132 25.27 22.16 -36.13
N SER A 133 26.20 21.21 -36.02
CA SER A 133 26.16 20.19 -34.97
C SER A 133 26.39 20.77 -33.57
N GLY A 134 27.22 21.82 -33.43
CA GLY A 134 27.36 22.60 -32.21
C GLY A 134 26.07 23.31 -31.80
N SER A 135 25.39 23.95 -32.75
CA SER A 135 24.09 24.60 -32.55
C SER A 135 23.00 23.59 -32.18
N GLU A 136 22.97 22.43 -32.83
CA GLU A 136 21.99 21.37 -32.53
C GLU A 136 22.25 20.74 -31.15
N ARG A 137 23.52 20.59 -30.74
CA ARG A 137 23.89 20.15 -29.38
C ARG A 137 23.46 21.17 -28.33
N LEU A 138 23.65 22.46 -28.58
CA LEU A 138 23.19 23.53 -27.69
C LEU A 138 21.66 23.60 -27.59
N ALA A 139 20.95 23.50 -28.72
CA ALA A 139 19.49 23.47 -28.74
C ALA A 139 18.94 22.28 -27.93
N ARG A 140 19.52 21.08 -28.12
CA ARG A 140 19.16 19.89 -27.33
C ARG A 140 19.52 20.03 -25.86
N GLY A 141 20.67 20.65 -25.54
CA GLY A 141 21.08 20.93 -24.16
C GLY A 141 20.12 21.90 -23.46
N SER A 142 19.69 22.95 -24.17
CA SER A 142 18.72 23.93 -23.69
C SER A 142 17.35 23.28 -23.43
N GLN A 143 16.86 22.46 -24.36
CA GLN A 143 15.62 21.72 -24.19
C GLN A 143 15.69 20.74 -23.01
N ARG A 144 16.81 20.03 -22.85
CA ARG A 144 17.04 19.16 -21.69
C ARG A 144 17.06 19.92 -20.37
N LEU A 145 17.69 21.10 -20.31
CA LEU A 145 17.68 21.95 -19.12
C LEU A 145 16.27 22.41 -18.77
N GLN A 146 15.48 22.81 -19.77
CA GLN A 146 14.08 23.19 -19.58
C GLN A 146 13.23 22.03 -19.06
N ASP A 147 13.45 20.83 -19.61
CA ASP A 147 12.81 19.60 -19.11
C ASP A 147 13.25 19.25 -17.69
N SER A 148 14.54 19.33 -17.37
CA SER A 148 15.05 19.11 -16.01
C SER A 148 14.49 20.12 -15.02
N HIS A 149 14.35 21.39 -15.40
CA HIS A 149 13.74 22.41 -14.57
C HIS A 149 12.26 22.12 -14.30
N ARG A 150 11.50 21.72 -15.33
CA ARG A 150 10.10 21.30 -15.17
C ARG A 150 9.98 20.10 -14.23
N ILE A 151 10.83 19.09 -14.39
CA ILE A 151 10.84 17.90 -13.53
C ILE A 151 11.23 18.27 -12.10
N ALA A 152 12.17 19.20 -11.91
CA ALA A 152 12.58 19.66 -10.58
C ALA A 152 11.41 20.34 -9.84
N ILE A 153 10.64 21.19 -10.52
CA ILE A 153 9.43 21.83 -9.95
C ILE A 153 8.37 20.78 -9.63
N GLU A 154 8.13 19.82 -10.52
CA GLU A 154 7.18 18.72 -10.26
C GLU A 154 7.62 17.90 -9.03
N THR A 155 8.92 17.64 -8.92
CA THR A 155 9.50 16.92 -7.77
C THR A 155 9.39 17.72 -6.48
N GLU A 156 9.57 19.04 -6.53
CA GLU A 156 9.36 19.94 -5.37
C GLU A 156 7.90 19.91 -4.92
N ALA A 157 6.95 19.97 -5.85
CA ALA A 157 5.52 19.89 -5.55
C ALA A 157 5.16 18.54 -4.90
N VAL A 158 5.71 17.44 -5.41
CA VAL A 158 5.55 16.11 -4.80
C VAL A 158 6.17 16.06 -3.39
N GLY A 159 7.37 16.61 -3.22
CA GLY A 159 8.03 16.72 -1.92
C GLY A 159 7.20 17.50 -0.90
N ALA A 160 6.61 18.62 -1.32
CA ALA A 160 5.71 19.42 -0.49
C ALA A 160 4.46 18.63 -0.07
N ASN A 161 3.86 17.85 -0.97
CA ASN A 161 2.73 16.98 -0.64
C ASN A 161 3.12 15.87 0.35
N ILE A 162 4.29 15.24 0.18
CA ILE A 162 4.79 14.23 1.12
C ILE A 162 4.97 14.84 2.51
N LEU A 163 5.50 16.07 2.61
CA LEU A 163 5.65 16.77 3.89
C LEU A 163 4.29 17.05 4.55
N ASN A 164 3.27 17.43 3.77
CA ASN A 164 1.91 17.60 4.27
C ASN A 164 1.31 16.29 4.79
N ASP A 165 1.49 15.19 4.05
CA ASP A 165 1.01 13.86 4.46
C ASP A 165 1.72 13.38 5.73
N LEU A 166 3.04 13.56 5.83
CA LEU A 166 3.80 13.23 7.04
C LEU A 166 3.32 14.03 8.25
N ARG A 167 2.97 15.31 8.05
CA ARG A 167 2.39 16.15 9.10
C ARG A 167 1.02 15.61 9.53
N ALA A 168 0.14 15.27 8.60
CA ALA A 168 -1.18 14.70 8.88
C ALA A 168 -1.06 13.33 9.61
N GLN A 169 -0.14 12.48 9.18
CA GLN A 169 0.15 11.20 9.84
C GLN A 169 0.66 11.41 11.27
N ARG A 170 1.56 12.38 11.50
CA ARG A 170 2.03 12.71 12.85
C ARG A 170 0.88 13.14 13.74
N GLU A 171 -0.02 13.98 13.25
CA GLU A 171 -1.21 14.42 13.99
C GLU A 171 -2.13 13.24 14.34
N GLN A 172 -2.34 12.32 13.41
CA GLN A 172 -3.09 11.09 13.65
C GLN A 172 -2.45 10.20 14.72
N ILE A 173 -1.12 10.04 14.71
CA ILE A 173 -0.38 9.26 15.73
C ILE A 173 -0.52 9.92 17.11
N VAL A 174 -0.39 11.24 17.19
CA VAL A 174 -0.54 11.99 18.45
C VAL A 174 -1.96 11.81 19.00
N ASN A 175 -2.99 11.98 18.18
CA ASN A 175 -4.38 11.80 18.60
C ASN A 175 -4.66 10.35 19.04
N THR A 176 -4.17 9.37 18.29
CA THR A 176 -4.30 7.94 18.66
C THR A 176 -3.63 7.65 20.00
N ARG A 177 -2.46 8.24 20.26
CA ARG A 177 -1.77 8.11 21.55
C ARG A 177 -2.57 8.73 22.70
N ASP A 178 -3.13 9.91 22.50
CA ASP A 178 -3.96 10.58 23.51
C ASP A 178 -5.25 9.79 23.81
N VAL A 179 -5.90 9.25 22.77
CA VAL A 179 -7.06 8.36 22.92
C VAL A 179 -6.69 7.07 23.66
N LEU A 180 -5.52 6.48 23.39
CA LEU A 180 -5.06 5.30 24.11
C LEU A 180 -4.79 5.58 25.59
N LEU A 181 -4.13 6.70 25.91
CA LEU A 181 -3.89 7.12 27.30
C LEU A 181 -5.19 7.41 28.05
N GLN A 182 -6.17 8.03 27.38
CA GLN A 182 -7.51 8.21 27.96
C GLN A 182 -8.24 6.88 28.14
N GLY A 183 -8.16 5.98 27.16
CA GLY A 183 -8.74 4.63 27.21
C GLY A 183 -8.20 3.80 28.38
N GLU A 184 -6.92 3.90 28.68
CA GLU A 184 -6.29 3.25 29.84
C GLU A 184 -6.93 3.72 31.16
N SER A 185 -7.24 5.02 31.27
CA SER A 185 -7.94 5.58 32.45
C SER A 185 -9.39 5.09 32.59
N HIS A 186 -10.08 4.83 31.47
CA HIS A 186 -11.44 4.27 31.46
C HIS A 186 -11.47 2.77 31.77
N ILE A 187 -10.42 2.04 31.39
CA ILE A 187 -10.25 0.63 31.74
C ILE A 187 -10.08 0.46 33.25
N ASP A 188 -9.27 1.30 33.91
CA ASP A 188 -9.06 1.22 35.36
C ASP A 188 -10.37 1.47 36.15
N ARG A 189 -11.16 2.47 35.75
CA ARG A 189 -12.48 2.72 36.36
C ARG A 189 -13.48 1.58 36.13
N SER A 190 -13.44 0.97 34.94
CA SER A 190 -14.31 -0.16 34.59
C SER A 190 -13.94 -1.41 35.41
N GLN A 191 -12.65 -1.69 35.61
CA GLN A 191 -12.19 -2.79 36.47
C GLN A 191 -12.58 -2.59 37.93
N ARG A 192 -12.53 -1.35 38.44
CA ARG A 192 -12.96 -1.03 39.81
C ARG A 192 -14.46 -1.22 40.03
N THR A 193 -15.26 -0.87 39.04
CA THR A 193 -16.72 -1.05 39.06
C THR A 193 -17.09 -2.53 38.97
N LEU A 194 -16.46 -3.27 38.06
CA LEU A 194 -16.64 -4.73 37.93
C LEU A 194 -16.26 -5.45 39.22
N ARG A 195 -15.12 -5.14 39.86
CA ARG A 195 -14.73 -5.71 41.16
C ARG A 195 -15.80 -5.48 42.24
N THR A 196 -16.45 -4.31 42.22
CA THR A 196 -17.51 -3.99 43.18
C THR A 196 -18.78 -4.82 42.92
N MET A 197 -19.15 -5.02 41.65
CA MET A 197 -20.27 -5.90 41.28
C MET A 197 -19.98 -7.37 41.59
N THR A 198 -18.78 -7.87 41.29
CA THR A 198 -18.39 -9.26 41.58
C THR A 198 -18.40 -9.55 43.08
N ARG A 199 -17.93 -8.62 43.92
CA ARG A 199 -18.01 -8.76 45.39
C ARG A 199 -19.45 -8.82 45.88
N ARG A 200 -20.33 -7.93 45.39
CA ARG A 200 -21.77 -7.94 45.75
C ARG A 200 -22.45 -9.25 45.37
N LEU A 201 -22.15 -9.79 44.18
CA LEU A 201 -22.68 -11.08 43.74
C LEU A 201 -22.22 -12.24 44.64
N LEU A 202 -20.93 -12.26 45.03
CA LEU A 202 -20.38 -13.26 45.95
C LEU A 202 -21.05 -13.18 47.33
N THR A 203 -21.20 -11.99 47.90
CA THR A 203 -21.86 -11.79 49.19
C THR A 203 -23.31 -12.25 49.15
N ASN A 204 -24.08 -11.84 48.13
CA ASN A 204 -25.47 -12.27 47.97
C ASN A 204 -25.58 -13.79 47.82
N LYS A 205 -24.68 -14.41 47.05
CA LYS A 205 -24.66 -15.87 46.86
C LYS A 205 -24.36 -16.60 48.18
N MET A 206 -23.42 -16.11 49.00
CA MET A 206 -23.14 -16.69 50.33
C MET A 206 -24.32 -16.56 51.28
N ILE A 207 -24.99 -15.40 51.31
CA ILE A 207 -26.18 -15.19 52.16
C ILE A 207 -27.29 -16.17 51.76
N THR A 208 -27.59 -16.29 50.47
CA THR A 208 -28.62 -17.21 49.97
C THR A 208 -28.30 -18.67 50.30
N THR A 209 -27.06 -19.11 50.11
CA THR A 209 -26.65 -20.47 50.49
C THR A 209 -26.78 -20.70 52.00
N GLY A 210 -26.44 -19.72 52.84
CA GLY A 210 -26.59 -19.80 54.29
C GLY A 210 -28.04 -20.01 54.74
N ILE A 211 -28.99 -19.25 54.17
CA ILE A 211 -30.43 -19.39 54.50
C ILE A 211 -30.94 -20.80 54.16
N ILE A 212 -30.55 -21.33 52.99
CA ILE A 212 -30.94 -22.69 52.56
C ILE A 212 -30.39 -23.74 53.53
N VAL A 213 -29.11 -23.66 53.91
CA VAL A 213 -28.48 -24.61 54.85
C VAL A 213 -29.18 -24.58 56.20
N VAL A 214 -29.47 -23.39 56.74
CA VAL A 214 -30.20 -23.23 58.00
C VAL A 214 -31.60 -23.83 57.90
N GLY A 215 -32.34 -23.55 56.82
CA GLY A 215 -33.67 -24.11 56.58
C GLY A 215 -33.68 -25.65 56.55
N VAL A 216 -32.73 -26.25 55.83
CA VAL A 216 -32.57 -27.72 55.77
C VAL A 216 -32.22 -28.30 57.14
N SER A 217 -31.32 -27.64 57.89
CA SER A 217 -30.93 -28.09 59.23
C SER A 217 -32.11 -28.11 60.22
N LEU A 218 -32.97 -27.09 60.19
CA LEU A 218 -34.19 -27.03 61.02
C LEU A 218 -35.17 -28.14 60.67
N VAL A 219 -35.42 -28.39 59.38
CA VAL A 219 -36.31 -29.47 58.94
C VAL A 219 -35.80 -30.83 59.39
N LEU A 220 -34.49 -31.10 59.23
CA LEU A 220 -33.86 -32.34 59.70
C LEU A 220 -33.97 -32.51 61.21
N LEU A 221 -33.76 -31.43 61.97
CA LEU A 221 -33.85 -31.43 63.43
C LEU A 221 -35.28 -31.74 63.91
N ILE A 222 -36.30 -31.11 63.30
CA ILE A 222 -37.71 -31.43 63.60
C ILE A 222 -38.02 -32.89 63.27
N PHE A 223 -37.56 -33.39 62.13
CA PHE A 223 -37.78 -34.79 61.74
C PHE A 223 -37.15 -35.77 62.73
N TYR A 224 -35.92 -35.49 63.17
CA TYR A 224 -35.22 -36.31 64.16
C TYR A 224 -35.96 -36.33 65.50
N PHE A 225 -36.37 -35.18 66.00
CA PHE A 225 -37.15 -35.10 67.25
C PHE A 225 -38.51 -35.79 67.13
N LYS A 226 -39.18 -35.73 65.96
CA LYS A 226 -40.46 -36.40 65.72
C LYS A 226 -40.34 -37.93 65.59
N ILE A 227 -39.22 -38.44 65.09
CA ILE A 227 -38.99 -39.90 64.97
C ILE A 227 -38.53 -40.50 66.30
N THR A 228 -37.80 -39.73 67.10
CA THR A 228 -37.21 -40.19 68.37
C THR A 228 -38.19 -40.06 69.55
N ARG A 229 -39.24 -39.24 69.41
CA ARG A 229 -40.31 -39.04 70.41
C ARG A 229 -41.61 -39.67 69.94
#